data_AF-A0A162RIU5-F1
#
_entry.id   AF-A0A162RIU5-F1
#
_cell.length_a   1.000
_cell.length_b   1.000
_cell.length_c   1.000
_cell.angle_alpha   90.00
_cell.angle_beta   90.00
_cell.angle_gamma   90.00
#
_symmetry.space_group_name_H-M   'P 1'
#
loop_
_entity.id
_entity.type
_entity.pdbx_description
1 polymer ?
#
loop_
_entity_poly.entity_id
_entity_poly.type
_entity_poly.pdbx_seq_one_letter_code
_entity_poly.pdbx_strand_id
1 'polypeptide(L)'
;TSMYTDEFTTMLDTVLNGEQFLFDADELQVFEQFQLLQDESKHLLVRLLMRKQKWLRMSKFNYARNVRDLDKTAADLEAHGFAETTLHDLSEALAILSKDELKAIVKERSMQNSIDSSAVSTVGFATTTSIIPEFDAAKMEDLWTSIRQHLGSCIRVDPARRALFERVQIVYYRINLLDDTNPMSNAILAKTSKRAYPEYTACRSNSIWHCRADLLRYEQALQTEKAFYQMTEGLKVFNTSRTKRVISAEGGDAAVRQKMIEAWTICENSIGIWEDCINEAQERPYYMRRFEAGWIYTRLMDHGTELLAKMHEYELEVLILHKLLAQYLYRLGKRGKWYDRLALVQTIHIKSDNPRLQKKAALQTCIDAIHDSRVHQIYLHDIHKRITKLEKDLCVPRREQHDFSYMNLKKPKEITIHGKFDACTVEIIGKKSVWRSDNGAECSVEQVALEYYQKKGFKGLHCENGVIRMIMVLLFWDIIFAPIPGVFETPYQSEPLDLRTDAFYESRQDLINARIREIEDGAYVEIIKQVDKRERPRNTACIGINWKYEPQDILEIAECIGSVSLASLSKLFFEEFGQRQGGMPDLCCWNYEKKQCLFSEVKGPKDKLSKTQQVWIETLTGFGIDVEVCH
;
A
#
# COMPACT_ATOMS: atom_id res chain seq x y z
N THR A 1 12.33 21.73 24.75
CA THR A 1 11.05 21.16 24.29
C THR A 1 11.30 19.83 23.61
N SER A 2 10.29 18.95 23.56
CA SER A 2 10.47 17.63 22.95
C SER A 2 10.37 17.72 21.44
N MET A 3 11.25 17.05 20.71
CA MET A 3 11.25 17.02 19.23
C MET A 3 9.89 16.64 18.62
N TYR A 4 9.11 15.80 19.32
CA TYR A 4 7.75 15.44 18.92
C TYR A 4 6.80 16.65 18.97
N THR A 5 6.85 17.40 20.07
CA THR A 5 6.03 18.60 20.28
C THR A 5 6.44 19.70 19.30
N ASP A 6 7.74 19.90 19.10
CA ASP A 6 8.26 20.91 18.15
C ASP A 6 7.82 20.61 16.71
N GLU A 7 7.85 19.35 16.28
CA GLU A 7 7.33 18.95 14.96
C GLU A 7 5.82 19.19 14.85
N PHE A 8 5.06 18.84 15.89
CA PHE A 8 3.61 19.06 15.90
C PHE A 8 3.25 20.54 15.81
N THR A 9 3.94 21.38 16.60
CA THR A 9 3.75 22.83 16.56
C THR A 9 4.15 23.40 15.20
N THR A 10 5.29 22.97 14.63
CA THR A 10 5.71 23.37 13.28
C THR A 10 4.63 23.05 12.24
N MET A 11 4.07 21.83 12.30
CA MET A 11 3.00 21.38 11.43
C MET A 11 1.77 22.29 11.56
N LEU A 12 1.29 22.50 12.78
CA LEU A 12 0.10 23.30 13.06
C LEU A 12 0.29 24.74 12.57
N ASP A 13 1.39 25.38 12.94
CA ASP A 13 1.69 26.76 12.55
C ASP A 13 1.80 26.90 11.03
N THR A 14 2.41 25.91 10.35
CA THR A 14 2.52 25.91 8.88
C THR A 14 1.14 25.86 8.21
N VAL A 15 0.24 25.02 8.71
CA VAL A 15 -1.12 24.90 8.19
C VAL A 15 -1.92 26.18 8.48
N LEU A 16 -1.87 26.71 9.70
CA LEU A 16 -2.63 27.91 10.05
C LEU A 16 -2.15 29.16 9.28
N ASN A 17 -0.85 29.30 9.06
CA ASN A 17 -0.32 30.45 8.31
C ASN A 17 -0.70 30.43 6.82
N GLY A 18 -0.86 29.25 6.22
CA GLY A 18 -1.11 29.13 4.77
C GLY A 18 -2.53 28.74 4.38
N GLU A 19 -3.22 27.99 5.24
CA GLU A 19 -4.41 27.19 4.91
C GLU A 19 -5.48 27.24 6.02
N GLN A 20 -5.46 28.26 6.91
CA GLN A 20 -6.47 28.43 7.97
C GLN A 20 -7.92 28.50 7.45
N PHE A 21 -8.13 28.92 6.19
CA PHE A 21 -9.45 29.00 5.55
C PHE A 21 -10.12 27.62 5.37
N LEU A 22 -9.40 26.53 5.62
CA LEU A 22 -9.92 25.17 5.62
C LEU A 22 -10.59 24.78 6.95
N PHE A 23 -10.57 25.64 7.96
CA PHE A 23 -11.13 25.40 9.29
C PHE A 23 -12.17 26.47 9.65
N ASP A 24 -13.18 26.09 10.42
CA ASP A 24 -14.18 27.03 10.93
C ASP A 24 -13.74 27.71 12.24
N ALA A 25 -14.55 28.65 12.74
CA ALA A 25 -14.20 29.44 13.92
C ALA A 25 -14.05 28.59 15.19
N ASP A 26 -14.90 27.57 15.36
CA ASP A 26 -14.87 26.68 16.53
C ASP A 26 -13.60 25.81 16.50
N GLU A 27 -13.23 25.30 15.31
CA GLU A 27 -12.00 24.55 15.09
C GLU A 27 -10.74 25.40 15.36
N LEU A 28 -10.73 26.65 14.91
CA LEU A 28 -9.63 27.59 15.16
C LEU A 28 -9.48 27.88 16.66
N GLN A 29 -10.58 28.01 17.40
CA GLN A 29 -10.55 28.18 18.85
C GLN A 29 -9.92 26.97 19.57
N VAL A 30 -10.14 25.75 19.08
CA VAL A 30 -9.47 24.55 19.64
C VAL A 30 -7.95 24.62 19.44
N PHE A 31 -7.48 25.14 18.31
CA PHE A 31 -6.03 25.32 18.10
C PHE A 31 -5.45 26.40 19.01
N GLU A 32 -6.17 27.49 19.27
CA GLU A 32 -5.77 28.49 20.26
C GLU A 32 -5.69 27.90 21.67
N GLN A 33 -6.69 27.10 22.07
CA GLN A 33 -6.67 26.38 23.36
C GLN A 33 -5.48 25.44 23.46
N PHE A 34 -5.12 24.74 22.38
CA PHE A 34 -3.92 23.90 22.34
C PHE A 34 -2.65 24.73 22.59
N GLN A 35 -2.55 25.93 22.01
CA GLN A 35 -1.40 26.81 22.20
C GLN A 35 -1.30 27.34 23.65
N LEU A 36 -2.42 27.45 24.37
CA LEU A 36 -2.47 27.87 25.78
C LEU A 36 -2.10 26.75 26.78
N LEU A 37 -2.08 25.48 26.35
CA LEU A 37 -1.70 24.36 27.21
C LEU A 37 -0.27 24.50 27.74
N GLN A 38 -0.04 23.97 28.94
CA GLN A 38 1.30 23.83 29.51
C GLN A 38 2.17 22.88 28.66
N ASP A 39 3.49 23.08 28.67
CA ASP A 39 4.42 22.26 27.86
C ASP A 39 4.33 20.76 28.13
N GLU A 40 4.12 20.36 29.40
CA GLU A 40 3.94 18.95 29.79
C GLU A 40 2.64 18.37 29.19
N SER A 41 1.55 19.15 29.20
CA SER A 41 0.25 18.79 28.64
C SER A 41 0.29 18.70 27.12
N LYS A 42 0.91 19.67 26.44
CA LYS A 42 1.19 19.61 24.98
C LYS A 42 1.97 18.34 24.65
N HIS A 43 3.02 18.05 25.41
CA HIS A 43 3.82 16.86 25.19
C HIS A 43 3.01 15.57 25.35
N LEU A 44 2.25 15.43 26.43
CA LEU A 44 1.41 14.26 26.66
C LEU A 44 0.37 14.10 25.54
N LEU A 45 -0.34 15.17 25.18
CA LEU A 45 -1.33 15.15 24.09
C LEU A 45 -0.71 14.71 22.77
N VAL A 46 0.41 15.31 22.36
CA VAL A 46 1.10 14.92 21.11
C VAL A 46 1.50 13.45 21.15
N ARG A 47 2.03 12.95 22.28
CA ARG A 47 2.39 11.52 22.42
C ARG A 47 1.18 10.60 22.34
N LEU A 48 0.01 11.04 22.77
CA LEU A 48 -1.25 10.29 22.63
C LEU A 48 -1.77 10.36 21.20
N LEU A 49 -1.71 11.53 20.55
CA LEU A 49 -2.05 11.72 19.13
C LEU A 49 -1.19 10.83 18.21
N MET A 50 0.04 10.54 18.63
CA MET A 50 0.92 9.64 17.90
C MET A 50 0.60 8.14 18.04
N ARG A 51 -0.31 7.77 18.96
CA ARG A 51 -0.74 6.38 19.20
C ARG A 51 -2.11 6.13 18.58
N LYS A 52 -2.48 4.84 18.44
CA LYS A 52 -3.83 4.43 18.04
C LYS A 52 -4.86 4.98 19.04
N GLN A 53 -5.97 5.48 18.52
CA GLN A 53 -7.09 5.98 19.30
C GLN A 53 -7.74 4.84 20.08
N LYS A 54 -7.65 4.91 21.42
CA LYS A 54 -8.28 4.01 22.39
C LYS A 54 -8.03 4.52 23.81
N TRP A 55 -8.72 3.95 24.78
CA TRP A 55 -8.36 4.10 26.18
C TRP A 55 -6.99 3.47 26.48
N LEU A 56 -6.18 4.22 27.21
CA LEU A 56 -4.82 3.83 27.57
C LEU A 56 -4.64 3.96 29.08
N ARG A 57 -4.11 2.90 29.69
CA ARG A 57 -3.69 2.94 31.09
C ARG A 57 -2.48 3.84 31.25
N MET A 58 -2.56 4.75 32.20
CA MET A 58 -1.48 5.70 32.48
C MET A 58 -0.23 5.01 33.04
N SER A 59 -0.40 3.89 33.74
CA SER A 59 0.69 3.03 34.23
C SER A 59 1.58 2.44 33.12
N LYS A 60 1.11 2.42 31.86
CA LYS A 60 1.89 1.95 30.69
C LYS A 60 2.74 3.06 30.06
N PHE A 61 2.68 4.28 30.56
CA PHE A 61 3.47 5.40 30.05
C PHE A 61 4.74 5.58 30.86
N ASN A 62 5.87 5.68 30.16
CA ASN A 62 7.14 6.10 30.75
C ASN A 62 7.58 7.41 30.10
N TYR A 63 7.06 8.52 30.62
CA TYR A 63 7.34 9.88 30.15
C TYR A 63 7.99 10.76 31.21
N ALA A 64 8.57 10.17 32.26
CA ALA A 64 9.13 10.88 33.41
C ALA A 64 10.18 11.96 33.07
N ARG A 65 10.80 11.88 31.88
CA ARG A 65 11.74 12.90 31.38
C ARG A 65 11.06 14.19 30.92
N ASN A 66 9.79 14.14 30.53
CA ASN A 66 9.06 15.25 29.92
C ASN A 66 7.75 15.59 30.64
N VAL A 67 7.24 14.68 31.46
CA VAL A 67 6.02 14.87 32.27
C VAL A 67 6.36 14.46 33.70
N ARG A 68 6.28 15.41 34.64
CA ARG A 68 6.62 15.17 36.05
C ARG A 68 5.51 14.42 36.78
N ASP A 69 4.27 14.83 36.54
CA ASP A 69 3.08 14.26 37.15
C ASP A 69 2.05 13.95 36.07
N LEU A 70 1.88 12.66 35.76
CA LEU A 70 0.99 12.21 34.69
C LEU A 70 -0.48 12.48 35.04
N ASP A 71 -0.91 12.23 36.28
CA ASP A 71 -2.31 12.40 36.71
C ASP A 71 -2.70 13.88 36.70
N LYS A 72 -1.83 14.78 37.18
CA LYS A 72 -2.06 16.23 37.10
C LYS A 72 -2.12 16.72 35.65
N THR A 73 -1.23 16.22 34.79
CA THR A 73 -1.19 16.58 33.37
C THR A 73 -2.42 16.07 32.62
N ALA A 74 -2.92 14.88 32.97
CA ALA A 74 -4.15 14.32 32.43
C ALA A 74 -5.38 15.15 32.83
N ALA A 75 -5.47 15.55 34.10
CA ALA A 75 -6.54 16.42 34.58
C ALA A 75 -6.51 17.81 33.90
N ASP A 76 -5.33 18.36 33.62
CA ASP A 76 -5.19 19.61 32.86
C ASP A 76 -5.72 19.47 31.42
N LEU A 77 -5.42 18.35 30.74
CA LEU A 77 -5.96 18.05 29.42
C LEU A 77 -7.48 17.88 29.41
N GLU A 78 -8.03 17.25 30.45
CA GLU A 78 -9.49 17.08 30.60
C GLU A 78 -10.18 18.42 30.90
N ALA A 79 -9.60 19.27 31.75
CA ALA A 79 -10.13 20.61 32.03
C ALA A 79 -10.20 21.49 30.78
N HIS A 80 -9.29 21.30 29.83
CA HIS A 80 -9.29 21.99 28.52
C HIS A 80 -10.05 21.21 27.42
N GLY A 81 -10.68 20.07 27.74
CA GLY A 81 -11.51 19.31 26.81
C GLY A 81 -10.74 18.53 25.73
N PHE A 82 -9.44 18.29 25.92
CA PHE A 82 -8.61 17.52 24.97
C PHE A 82 -8.58 16.02 25.28
N ALA A 83 -8.91 15.63 26.51
CA ALA A 83 -8.89 14.24 26.93
C ALA A 83 -10.03 13.92 27.88
N GLU A 84 -10.38 12.64 27.95
CA GLU A 84 -11.26 12.07 28.95
C GLU A 84 -10.40 11.19 29.88
N THR A 85 -10.57 11.34 31.19
CA THR A 85 -9.91 10.47 32.19
C THR A 85 -10.87 9.50 32.84
N THR A 86 -12.17 9.78 32.77
CA THR A 86 -13.21 8.96 33.40
C THR A 86 -13.86 8.03 32.39
N LEU A 87 -13.80 6.72 32.66
CA LEU A 87 -14.38 5.69 31.82
C LEU A 87 -15.76 5.27 32.33
N HIS A 88 -16.78 5.38 31.47
CA HIS A 88 -18.17 5.05 31.79
C HIS A 88 -18.74 3.84 31.03
N ASP A 89 -18.10 3.44 29.93
CA ASP A 89 -18.55 2.32 29.12
C ASP A 89 -17.91 1.00 29.59
N LEU A 90 -18.76 0.03 29.95
CA LEU A 90 -18.32 -1.25 30.48
C LEU A 90 -17.60 -2.11 29.43
N SER A 91 -18.05 -2.07 28.17
CA SER A 91 -17.42 -2.80 27.07
C SER A 91 -16.01 -2.29 26.82
N GLU A 92 -15.84 -0.97 26.79
CA GLU A 92 -14.53 -0.33 26.66
C GLU A 92 -13.61 -0.65 27.85
N ALA A 93 -14.14 -0.67 29.08
CA ALA A 93 -13.36 -1.02 30.27
C ALA A 93 -12.85 -2.46 30.25
N LEU A 94 -13.71 -3.40 29.88
CA LEU A 94 -13.38 -4.81 29.77
C LEU A 94 -12.35 -5.06 28.66
N ALA A 95 -12.40 -4.31 27.55
CA ALA A 95 -11.45 -4.42 26.44
C ALA A 95 -10.01 -3.99 26.81
N ILE A 96 -9.83 -3.18 27.85
CA ILE A 96 -8.51 -2.74 28.33
C ILE A 96 -7.88 -3.78 29.28
N LEU A 97 -8.71 -4.54 29.99
CA LEU A 97 -8.28 -5.53 30.98
C LEU A 97 -7.56 -6.71 30.34
N SER A 98 -6.51 -7.19 31.00
CA SER A 98 -5.83 -8.43 30.62
C SER A 98 -6.68 -9.64 30.99
N LYS A 99 -6.41 -10.78 30.35
CA LYS A 99 -7.13 -12.03 30.64
C LYS A 99 -7.01 -12.45 32.11
N ASP A 100 -5.90 -12.17 32.76
CA ASP A 100 -5.68 -12.55 34.16
C ASP A 100 -6.40 -11.62 35.14
N GLU A 101 -6.47 -10.32 34.85
CA GLU A 101 -7.28 -9.36 35.60
C GLU A 101 -8.78 -9.68 35.46
N LEU A 102 -9.25 -10.02 34.26
CA LEU A 102 -10.63 -10.46 34.04
C LEU A 102 -10.96 -11.71 34.88
N LYS A 103 -10.05 -12.70 34.92
CA LYS A 103 -10.22 -13.89 35.78
C LYS A 103 -10.22 -13.54 37.27
N ALA A 104 -9.38 -12.60 37.70
CA ALA A 104 -9.34 -12.15 39.09
C ALA A 104 -10.68 -11.52 39.50
N ILE A 105 -11.23 -10.63 38.66
CA ILE A 105 -12.55 -10.01 38.88
C ILE A 105 -13.64 -11.08 38.95
N VAL A 106 -13.62 -12.08 38.05
CA VAL A 106 -14.57 -13.21 38.11
C VAL A 106 -14.47 -13.97 39.43
N LYS A 107 -13.24 -14.25 39.89
CA LYS A 107 -12.98 -15.01 41.11
C LYS A 107 -13.43 -14.25 42.37
N GLU A 108 -13.13 -12.96 42.46
CA GLU A 108 -13.59 -12.07 43.54
C GLU A 108 -15.11 -12.08 43.66
N ARG A 109 -15.80 -11.98 42.52
CA ARG A 109 -17.26 -11.96 42.44
C ARG A 109 -17.91 -13.30 42.77
N SER A 110 -17.27 -14.39 42.35
CA SER A 110 -17.73 -15.76 42.63
C SER A 110 -17.63 -16.11 44.14
N MET A 111 -16.77 -15.41 44.88
CA MET A 111 -16.56 -15.63 46.33
C MET A 111 -17.52 -14.80 47.19
N GLN A 112 -18.14 -13.73 46.65
CA GLN A 112 -19.00 -12.82 47.40
C GLN A 112 -20.50 -13.15 47.32
N ASN A 113 -20.95 -13.94 46.34
CA ASN A 113 -22.36 -14.35 46.21
C ASN A 113 -22.50 -15.87 46.00
N SER A 114 -23.32 -16.50 46.83
CA SER A 114 -23.81 -17.88 46.65
C SER A 114 -24.53 -18.01 45.30
N ILE A 115 -23.82 -18.52 44.29
CA ILE A 115 -24.31 -18.94 42.96
C ILE A 115 -25.17 -17.87 42.26
N ASP A 116 -24.55 -16.77 41.81
CA ASP A 116 -25.20 -15.84 40.86
C ASP A 116 -24.47 -15.94 39.50
N SER A 117 -25.01 -16.75 38.58
CA SER A 117 -24.34 -17.13 37.32
C SER A 117 -24.28 -16.01 36.27
N SER A 118 -24.99 -14.89 36.49
CA SER A 118 -25.18 -13.78 35.53
C SER A 118 -23.96 -12.84 35.41
N ALA A 119 -23.30 -12.49 36.52
CA ALA A 119 -22.09 -11.64 36.50
C ALA A 119 -20.85 -12.40 36.01
N VAL A 120 -20.72 -13.67 36.41
CA VAL A 120 -19.65 -14.58 35.95
C VAL A 120 -19.80 -14.89 34.47
N SER A 121 -21.03 -15.12 34.00
CA SER A 121 -21.29 -15.29 32.57
C SER A 121 -20.99 -14.02 31.79
N THR A 122 -21.29 -12.81 32.27
CA THR A 122 -20.98 -11.55 31.55
C THR A 122 -19.49 -11.34 31.32
N VAL A 123 -18.63 -11.61 32.30
CA VAL A 123 -17.17 -11.49 32.12
C VAL A 123 -16.61 -12.67 31.31
N GLY A 124 -17.21 -13.86 31.40
CA GLY A 124 -16.94 -14.98 30.50
C GLY A 124 -17.42 -14.75 29.06
N PHE A 125 -18.53 -14.05 28.86
CA PHE A 125 -19.08 -13.64 27.56
C PHE A 125 -18.31 -12.45 26.98
N ALA A 126 -17.77 -11.55 27.81
CA ALA A 126 -16.85 -10.51 27.35
C ALA A 126 -15.59 -11.09 26.69
N THR A 127 -15.27 -12.37 26.93
CA THR A 127 -14.22 -13.09 26.18
C THR A 127 -14.67 -13.69 24.83
N THR A 128 -15.97 -13.73 24.50
CA THR A 128 -16.52 -14.46 23.34
C THR A 128 -17.66 -13.79 22.55
N THR A 129 -18.46 -12.85 23.08
CA THR A 129 -19.49 -12.09 22.32
C THR A 129 -20.08 -10.92 23.13
N SER A 130 -20.30 -9.77 22.47
CA SER A 130 -20.71 -8.48 23.05
C SER A 130 -22.19 -8.37 23.46
N ILE A 131 -22.69 -9.23 24.35
CA ILE A 131 -24.03 -9.08 24.94
C ILE A 131 -23.89 -9.04 26.46
N ILE A 132 -24.16 -7.86 27.04
CA ILE A 132 -24.14 -7.61 28.48
C ILE A 132 -25.61 -7.73 28.97
N PRO A 133 -25.93 -8.59 29.95
CA PRO A 133 -27.26 -8.64 30.57
C PRO A 133 -27.61 -7.32 31.27
N GLU A 134 -28.90 -6.97 31.33
CA GLU A 134 -29.38 -5.87 32.18
C GLU A 134 -29.16 -6.23 33.65
N PHE A 135 -28.35 -5.41 34.35
CA PHE A 135 -28.09 -5.55 35.77
C PHE A 135 -28.87 -4.50 36.57
N ASP A 136 -29.17 -4.83 37.82
CA ASP A 136 -29.56 -3.84 38.83
C ASP A 136 -28.41 -2.86 39.11
N ALA A 137 -28.73 -1.59 39.36
CA ALA A 137 -27.78 -0.49 39.48
C ALA A 137 -26.73 -0.72 40.58
N ALA A 138 -27.14 -1.33 41.71
CA ALA A 138 -26.22 -1.66 42.80
C ALA A 138 -25.17 -2.70 42.39
N LYS A 139 -25.58 -3.73 41.63
CA LYS A 139 -24.67 -4.77 41.14
C LYS A 139 -23.70 -4.23 40.08
N MET A 140 -24.15 -3.27 39.27
CA MET A 140 -23.28 -2.58 38.30
C MET A 140 -22.21 -1.74 38.99
N GLU A 141 -22.56 -0.97 40.03
CA GLU A 141 -21.59 -0.12 40.74
C GLU A 141 -20.56 -0.97 41.49
N ASP A 142 -20.98 -2.10 42.06
CA ASP A 142 -20.02 -3.03 42.64
C ASP A 142 -19.05 -3.54 41.56
N LEU A 143 -19.54 -4.02 40.41
CA LEU A 143 -18.68 -4.49 39.30
C LEU A 143 -17.70 -3.39 38.87
N TRP A 144 -18.17 -2.15 38.73
CA TRP A 144 -17.34 -1.00 38.42
C TRP A 144 -16.27 -0.75 39.48
N THR A 145 -16.58 -0.97 40.76
CA THR A 145 -15.60 -0.85 41.85
C THR A 145 -14.45 -1.85 41.67
N SER A 146 -14.76 -3.12 41.38
CA SER A 146 -13.73 -4.14 41.07
C SER A 146 -12.94 -3.77 39.80
N ILE A 147 -13.62 -3.33 38.75
CA ILE A 147 -12.97 -2.93 37.49
C ILE A 147 -12.01 -1.76 37.72
N ARG A 148 -12.44 -0.70 38.41
CA ARG A 148 -11.60 0.48 38.70
C ARG A 148 -10.37 0.10 39.52
N GLN A 149 -10.50 -0.84 40.46
CA GLN A 149 -9.38 -1.35 41.26
C GLN A 149 -8.29 -2.03 40.41
N HIS A 150 -8.69 -2.82 39.41
CA HIS A 150 -7.74 -3.52 38.51
C HIS A 150 -7.27 -2.65 37.34
N LEU A 151 -8.10 -1.72 36.86
CA LEU A 151 -7.83 -0.92 35.67
C LEU A 151 -6.84 0.24 35.95
N GLY A 152 -6.98 0.91 37.10
CA GLY A 152 -6.24 2.12 37.46
C GLY A 152 -6.57 3.34 36.60
N SER A 153 -5.79 4.42 36.74
CA SER A 153 -5.96 5.66 35.95
C SER A 153 -5.84 5.39 34.45
N CYS A 154 -6.82 5.89 33.69
CA CYS A 154 -6.89 5.76 32.25
C CYS A 154 -7.06 7.14 31.60
N ILE A 155 -6.66 7.22 30.34
CA ILE A 155 -6.85 8.42 29.54
C ILE A 155 -7.14 8.03 28.09
N ARG A 156 -8.01 8.82 27.44
CA ARG A 156 -8.27 8.79 26.00
C ARG A 156 -8.29 10.22 25.49
N VAL A 157 -7.71 10.48 24.33
CA VAL A 157 -7.87 11.79 23.67
C VAL A 157 -9.32 11.90 23.20
N ASP A 158 -9.96 13.05 23.41
CA ASP A 158 -11.32 13.26 22.95
C ASP A 158 -11.42 12.97 21.42
N PRO A 159 -12.39 12.14 20.98
CA PRO A 159 -12.49 11.73 19.58
C PRO A 159 -12.66 12.88 18.58
N ALA A 160 -13.39 13.94 18.95
CA ALA A 160 -13.60 15.09 18.06
C ALA A 160 -12.31 15.92 17.91
N ARG A 161 -11.58 16.13 19.01
CA ARG A 161 -10.30 16.87 18.98
C ARG A 161 -9.25 16.06 18.25
N ARG A 162 -9.25 14.73 18.45
CA ARG A 162 -8.44 13.79 17.68
C ARG A 162 -8.67 13.93 16.17
N ALA A 163 -9.94 13.86 15.73
CA ALA A 163 -10.30 13.99 14.32
C ALA A 163 -9.84 15.33 13.72
N LEU A 164 -10.01 16.43 14.48
CA LEU A 164 -9.54 17.75 14.04
C LEU A 164 -8.02 17.79 13.83
N PHE A 165 -7.23 17.24 14.75
CA PHE A 165 -5.77 17.17 14.56
C PHE A 165 -5.34 16.19 13.47
N GLU A 166 -6.08 15.10 13.25
CA GLU A 166 -5.88 14.22 12.10
C GLU A 166 -6.15 14.95 10.78
N ARG A 167 -7.16 15.83 10.73
CA ARG A 167 -7.38 16.71 9.56
C ARG A 167 -6.20 17.64 9.31
N VAL A 168 -5.63 18.24 10.35
CA VAL A 168 -4.39 19.03 10.21
C VAL A 168 -3.26 18.18 9.63
N GLN A 169 -3.13 16.90 10.03
CA GLN A 169 -2.15 15.97 9.46
C GLN A 169 -2.45 15.65 7.99
N ILE A 170 -3.71 15.46 7.61
CA ILE A 170 -4.13 15.28 6.20
C ILE A 170 -3.66 16.48 5.37
N VAL A 171 -3.90 17.69 5.86
CA VAL A 171 -3.49 18.92 5.19
C VAL A 171 -1.97 19.05 5.17
N TYR A 172 -1.26 18.85 6.27
CA TYR A 172 0.18 19.07 6.30
C TYR A 172 0.98 18.05 5.49
N TYR A 173 0.70 16.76 5.69
CA TYR A 173 1.43 15.65 5.08
C TYR A 173 0.86 15.20 3.73
N ARG A 174 -0.22 15.84 3.27
CA ARG A 174 -0.92 15.52 2.01
C ARG A 174 -1.30 14.03 1.97
N ILE A 175 -1.93 13.57 3.04
CA ILE A 175 -2.27 12.16 3.22
C ILE A 175 -3.26 11.74 2.14
N ASN A 176 -2.89 10.72 1.36
CA ASN A 176 -3.71 10.15 0.29
C ASN A 176 -4.19 8.72 0.60
N LEU A 177 -3.87 8.21 1.78
CA LEU A 177 -4.33 6.92 2.28
C LEU A 177 -4.25 6.95 3.80
N LEU A 178 -5.35 6.61 4.48
CA LEU A 178 -5.35 6.47 5.93
C LEU A 178 -4.87 5.07 6.30
N ASP A 179 -3.58 4.95 6.61
CA ASP A 179 -3.01 3.74 7.19
C ASP A 179 -2.75 3.92 8.71
N ASP A 180 -2.31 2.84 9.36
CA ASP A 180 -1.97 2.87 10.79
C ASP A 180 -0.59 3.51 11.06
N THR A 181 0.10 4.02 10.03
CA THR A 181 1.42 4.63 10.19
C THR A 181 1.28 6.08 10.64
N ASN A 182 2.19 6.50 11.52
CA ASN A 182 2.19 7.86 12.00
C ASN A 182 2.99 8.74 11.04
N PRO A 183 2.35 9.74 10.39
CA PRO A 183 2.98 10.55 9.35
C PRO A 183 4.12 11.43 9.89
N MET A 184 4.08 11.80 11.19
CA MET A 184 5.14 12.59 11.83
C MET A 184 6.46 11.83 11.96
N SER A 185 6.45 10.50 11.94
CA SER A 185 7.65 9.68 12.17
C SER A 185 8.76 10.02 11.18
N ASN A 186 8.40 10.26 9.91
CA ASN A 186 9.37 10.59 8.86
C ASN A 186 9.97 11.98 9.04
N ALA A 187 9.14 12.97 9.40
CA ALA A 187 9.61 14.33 9.65
C ALA A 187 10.53 14.42 10.88
N ILE A 188 10.20 13.68 11.95
CA ILE A 188 11.04 13.53 13.14
C ILE A 188 12.39 12.90 12.77
N LEU A 189 12.39 11.80 12.00
CA LEU A 189 13.63 11.15 11.56
C LEU A 189 14.51 12.11 10.75
N ALA A 190 13.91 12.95 9.93
CA ALA A 190 14.64 13.93 9.14
C ALA A 190 15.30 15.03 10.00
N LYS A 191 14.57 15.59 10.96
CA LYS A 191 15.07 16.63 11.87
C LYS A 191 16.23 16.16 12.76
N THR A 192 16.41 14.85 12.93
CA THR A 192 17.59 14.32 13.66
C THR A 192 18.91 14.37 12.88
N SER A 193 18.93 14.88 11.65
CA SER A 193 20.11 14.95 10.75
C SER A 193 20.83 13.62 10.55
N LYS A 194 20.16 12.49 10.81
CA LYS A 194 20.73 11.15 10.62
C LYS A 194 20.79 10.71 9.16
N ARG A 195 20.16 11.48 8.25
CA ARG A 195 20.03 11.15 6.83
C ARG A 195 20.25 12.39 5.98
N ALA A 196 21.01 12.24 4.89
CA ALA A 196 21.10 13.24 3.84
C ALA A 196 19.95 13.01 2.84
N TYR A 197 19.26 14.06 2.41
CA TYR A 197 18.17 13.96 1.43
C TYR A 197 18.61 14.49 0.06
N PRO A 198 17.94 14.07 -1.03
CA PRO A 198 18.15 14.63 -2.36
C PRO A 198 17.93 16.13 -2.39
N GLU A 199 18.61 16.82 -3.31
CA GLU A 199 18.38 18.24 -3.55
C GLU A 199 17.22 18.44 -4.53
N TYR A 200 16.23 19.22 -4.11
CA TYR A 200 15.09 19.66 -4.91
C TYR A 200 14.52 20.95 -4.32
N THR A 201 13.67 21.64 -5.09
CA THR A 201 12.96 22.83 -4.62
C THR A 201 11.70 22.41 -3.88
N ALA A 202 11.71 22.47 -2.55
CA ALA A 202 10.50 22.29 -1.75
C ALA A 202 9.61 23.53 -1.88
N CYS A 203 8.35 23.35 -2.29
CA CYS A 203 7.38 24.41 -2.40
C CYS A 203 6.03 23.92 -1.88
N ARG A 204 5.63 24.41 -0.69
CA ARG A 204 4.34 24.08 -0.11
C ARG A 204 3.22 24.66 -0.97
N SER A 205 2.26 23.82 -1.33
CA SER A 205 1.11 24.24 -2.14
C SER A 205 -0.09 24.57 -1.24
N ASN A 206 -0.37 25.86 -1.02
CA ASN A 206 -1.48 26.28 -0.14
C ASN A 206 -2.87 26.23 -0.80
N SER A 207 -2.97 25.72 -2.02
CA SER A 207 -4.19 25.72 -2.85
C SER A 207 -4.58 24.30 -3.29
N ILE A 208 -4.25 23.27 -2.50
CA ILE A 208 -4.67 21.90 -2.81
C ILE A 208 -6.18 21.74 -2.63
N TRP A 209 -6.74 22.33 -1.59
CA TRP A 209 -8.18 22.47 -1.38
C TRP A 209 -8.51 23.96 -1.40
N HIS A 210 -9.57 24.34 -2.13
CA HIS A 210 -9.93 25.76 -2.29
C HIS A 210 -10.82 26.26 -1.14
N CYS A 211 -11.56 25.35 -0.51
CA CYS A 211 -12.41 25.66 0.62
C CYS A 211 -12.51 24.48 1.59
N ARG A 212 -13.02 24.75 2.81
CA ARG A 212 -13.29 23.72 3.82
C ARG A 212 -14.17 22.58 3.29
N ALA A 213 -15.17 22.89 2.46
CA ALA A 213 -16.06 21.86 1.91
C ALA A 213 -15.31 20.83 1.05
N ASP A 214 -14.33 21.25 0.25
CA ASP A 214 -13.51 20.35 -0.57
C ASP A 214 -12.69 19.41 0.32
N LEU A 215 -12.07 19.95 1.37
CA LEU A 215 -11.28 19.18 2.33
C LEU A 215 -12.15 18.16 3.06
N LEU A 216 -13.33 18.56 3.53
CA LEU A 216 -14.24 17.65 4.23
C LEU A 216 -14.77 16.54 3.33
N ARG A 217 -15.10 16.83 2.06
CA ARG A 217 -15.46 15.79 1.08
C ARG A 217 -14.31 14.81 0.87
N TYR A 218 -13.07 15.30 0.77
CA TYR A 218 -11.90 14.46 0.61
C TYR A 218 -11.63 13.59 1.85
N GLU A 219 -11.69 14.17 3.05
CA GLU A 219 -11.55 13.47 4.32
C GLU A 219 -12.63 12.39 4.46
N GLN A 220 -13.89 12.70 4.14
CA GLN A 220 -14.98 11.73 4.17
C GLN A 220 -14.71 10.56 3.24
N ALA A 221 -14.22 10.81 2.01
CA ALA A 221 -13.88 9.75 1.07
C ALA A 221 -12.75 8.85 1.60
N LEU A 222 -11.72 9.43 2.24
CA LEU A 222 -10.65 8.69 2.90
C LEU A 222 -11.17 7.81 4.04
N GLN A 223 -12.07 8.33 4.87
CA GLN A 223 -12.67 7.54 5.96
C GLN A 223 -13.56 6.41 5.43
N THR A 224 -14.33 6.66 4.37
CA THR A 224 -15.14 5.63 3.69
C THR A 224 -14.26 4.52 3.13
N GLU A 225 -13.14 4.86 2.49
CA GLU A 225 -12.17 3.86 2.00
C GLU A 225 -11.52 3.08 3.14
N LYS A 226 -11.15 3.75 4.23
CA LYS A 226 -10.61 3.10 5.44
C LYS A 226 -11.61 2.08 6.01
N ALA A 227 -12.88 2.44 6.11
CA ALA A 227 -13.94 1.55 6.58
C ALA A 227 -14.07 0.31 5.68
N PHE A 228 -14.04 0.49 4.35
CA PHE A 228 -14.02 -0.61 3.39
C PHE A 228 -12.82 -1.55 3.61
N TYR A 229 -11.63 -1.02 3.82
CA TYR A 229 -10.46 -1.84 4.08
C TYR A 229 -10.54 -2.59 5.41
N GLN A 230 -11.03 -1.97 6.47
CA GLN A 230 -11.22 -2.63 7.76
C GLN A 230 -12.18 -3.83 7.66
N MET A 231 -13.25 -3.72 6.87
CA MET A 231 -14.15 -4.85 6.60
C MET A 231 -13.50 -5.96 5.79
N THR A 232 -12.57 -5.63 4.88
CA THR A 232 -11.96 -6.57 3.93
C THR A 232 -10.59 -7.12 4.38
N GLU A 233 -9.95 -6.57 5.41
CA GLU A 233 -8.64 -6.99 5.92
C GLU A 233 -8.61 -8.49 6.26
N GLY A 234 -9.63 -8.97 6.99
CA GLY A 234 -9.77 -10.37 7.34
C GLY A 234 -9.96 -11.28 6.12
N LEU A 235 -10.56 -10.77 5.03
CA LEU A 235 -10.85 -11.54 3.82
C LEU A 235 -9.58 -11.95 3.04
N LYS A 236 -8.47 -11.21 3.19
CA LYS A 236 -7.20 -11.50 2.50
C LYS A 236 -6.53 -12.80 2.98
N VAL A 237 -6.72 -13.18 4.24
CA VAL A 237 -6.19 -14.42 4.84
C VAL A 237 -6.85 -15.67 4.24
N PHE A 238 -8.05 -15.52 3.67
CA PHE A 238 -8.80 -16.61 3.07
C PHE A 238 -8.41 -16.93 1.61
N ASN A 239 -7.29 -16.41 1.09
CA ASN A 239 -6.79 -16.75 -0.25
C ASN A 239 -6.05 -18.10 -0.35
N THR A 240 -6.02 -18.89 0.72
CA THR A 240 -5.45 -20.24 0.71
C THR A 240 -6.33 -21.19 -0.12
N SER A 241 -5.72 -22.17 -0.79
CA SER A 241 -6.39 -23.20 -1.61
C SER A 241 -7.53 -23.95 -0.91
N ARG A 242 -7.57 -23.91 0.43
CA ARG A 242 -8.63 -24.47 1.27
C ARG A 242 -9.96 -23.68 1.16
N THR A 243 -9.92 -22.38 0.91
CA THR A 243 -11.12 -21.52 0.85
C THR A 243 -11.75 -21.47 -0.53
N LYS A 244 -11.01 -21.77 -1.60
CA LYS A 244 -11.60 -21.93 -2.94
C LYS A 244 -12.72 -22.98 -2.96
N ARG A 245 -12.65 -24.01 -2.12
CA ARG A 245 -13.72 -25.01 -1.92
C ARG A 245 -14.88 -24.51 -1.07
N VAL A 246 -14.65 -23.54 -0.20
CA VAL A 246 -15.69 -22.95 0.67
C VAL A 246 -16.52 -21.96 -0.12
N ILE A 247 -15.90 -21.08 -0.91
CA ILE A 247 -16.63 -20.06 -1.70
C ILE A 247 -17.38 -20.68 -2.90
N SER A 248 -16.89 -21.78 -3.47
CA SER A 248 -17.47 -22.41 -4.68
C SER A 248 -18.58 -23.42 -4.43
N ALA A 249 -18.89 -23.75 -3.17
CA ALA A 249 -20.07 -24.55 -2.84
C ALA A 249 -21.22 -23.59 -2.50
N GLU A 250 -22.46 -23.96 -2.74
CA GLU A 250 -23.69 -23.27 -2.28
C GLU A 250 -23.82 -23.27 -0.72
N GLY A 251 -22.70 -23.14 -0.02
CA GLY A 251 -22.52 -23.25 1.43
C GLY A 251 -21.16 -22.70 1.88
N GLY A 252 -20.66 -21.63 1.23
CA GLY A 252 -19.57 -20.84 1.81
C GLY A 252 -19.96 -20.33 3.19
N ASP A 253 -18.97 -20.09 4.06
CA ASP A 253 -19.21 -19.54 5.39
C ASP A 253 -20.09 -18.30 5.26
N ALA A 254 -21.36 -18.42 5.65
CA ALA A 254 -22.37 -17.39 5.41
C ALA A 254 -21.94 -16.06 6.01
N ALA A 255 -21.15 -16.10 7.11
CA ALA A 255 -20.56 -14.92 7.72
C ALA A 255 -19.52 -14.22 6.83
N VAL A 256 -18.73 -14.97 6.06
CA VAL A 256 -17.76 -14.40 5.11
C VAL A 256 -18.48 -13.73 3.95
N ARG A 257 -19.49 -14.40 3.37
CA ARG A 257 -20.30 -13.80 2.29
C ARG A 257 -21.03 -12.54 2.80
N GLN A 258 -21.59 -12.60 4.00
CA GLN A 258 -22.26 -11.45 4.63
C GLN A 258 -21.31 -10.26 4.80
N LYS A 259 -20.09 -10.48 5.28
CA LYS A 259 -19.06 -9.42 5.36
C LYS A 259 -18.69 -8.83 4.00
N MET A 260 -18.66 -9.65 2.94
CA MET A 260 -18.43 -9.14 1.58
C MET A 260 -19.60 -8.27 1.10
N ILE A 261 -20.84 -8.64 1.43
CA ILE A 261 -22.03 -7.83 1.10
C ILE A 261 -21.99 -6.50 1.87
N GLU A 262 -21.66 -6.52 3.15
CA GLU A 262 -21.52 -5.31 3.98
C GLU A 262 -20.43 -4.38 3.44
N ALA A 263 -19.27 -4.94 3.05
CA ALA A 263 -18.21 -4.18 2.41
C ALA A 263 -18.64 -3.62 1.04
N TRP A 264 -19.39 -4.38 0.24
CA TRP A 264 -19.94 -3.91 -1.03
C TRP A 264 -20.97 -2.79 -0.84
N THR A 265 -21.76 -2.84 0.23
CA THR A 265 -22.75 -1.80 0.57
C THR A 265 -22.08 -0.43 0.75
N ILE A 266 -20.83 -0.39 1.25
CA ILE A 266 -20.03 0.85 1.31
C ILE A 266 -19.77 1.40 -0.10
N CYS A 267 -19.37 0.54 -1.04
CA CYS A 267 -19.16 0.93 -2.43
C CYS A 267 -20.47 1.40 -3.07
N GLU A 268 -21.54 0.61 -2.95
CA GLU A 268 -22.85 0.89 -3.52
C GLU A 268 -23.40 2.26 -3.07
N ASN A 269 -23.36 2.54 -1.77
CA ASN A 269 -23.77 3.83 -1.20
C ASN A 269 -22.89 5.01 -1.65
N SER A 270 -21.69 4.74 -2.15
CA SER A 270 -20.75 5.76 -2.63
C SER A 270 -20.85 6.03 -4.13
N ILE A 271 -21.59 5.22 -4.91
CA ILE A 271 -21.67 5.35 -6.37
C ILE A 271 -22.22 6.71 -6.79
N GLY A 272 -23.32 7.16 -6.19
CA GLY A 272 -23.92 8.46 -6.53
C GLY A 272 -22.96 9.62 -6.25
N ILE A 273 -22.34 9.63 -5.06
CA ILE A 273 -21.35 10.65 -4.67
C ILE A 273 -20.14 10.64 -5.62
N TRP A 274 -19.70 9.46 -6.04
CA TRP A 274 -18.62 9.31 -7.00
C TRP A 274 -18.97 9.87 -8.38
N GLU A 275 -20.18 9.62 -8.87
CA GLU A 275 -20.68 10.17 -10.13
C GLU A 275 -20.81 11.70 -10.06
N ASP A 276 -21.30 12.24 -8.95
CA ASP A 276 -21.35 13.68 -8.71
C ASP A 276 -19.93 14.30 -8.73
N CYS A 277 -18.96 13.65 -8.09
CA CYS A 277 -17.56 14.09 -8.15
C CYS A 277 -17.01 14.14 -9.58
N ILE A 278 -17.39 13.19 -10.45
CA ILE A 278 -16.99 13.18 -11.85
C ILE A 278 -17.67 14.31 -12.63
N ASN A 279 -18.97 14.52 -12.40
CA ASN A 279 -19.77 15.51 -13.14
C ASN A 279 -19.43 16.95 -12.73
N GLU A 280 -19.09 17.18 -11.46
CA GLU A 280 -18.72 18.49 -10.91
C GLU A 280 -17.22 18.80 -11.02
N ALA A 281 -16.41 17.86 -11.51
CA ALA A 281 -14.96 18.00 -11.54
C ALA A 281 -14.51 19.19 -12.39
N GLN A 282 -13.77 20.11 -11.75
CA GLN A 282 -13.16 21.24 -12.44
C GLN A 282 -11.89 20.83 -13.19
N GLU A 283 -11.45 21.66 -14.13
CA GLU A 283 -10.18 21.47 -14.83
C GLU A 283 -9.02 21.66 -13.84
N ARG A 284 -8.11 20.68 -13.82
CA ARG A 284 -6.99 20.65 -12.88
C ARG A 284 -5.85 19.81 -13.43
N PRO A 285 -4.58 20.17 -13.17
CA PRO A 285 -3.45 19.30 -13.47
C PRO A 285 -3.63 17.92 -12.83
N TYR A 286 -3.29 16.88 -13.58
CA TYR A 286 -3.59 15.50 -13.19
C TYR A 286 -2.96 15.10 -11.85
N TYR A 287 -1.73 15.53 -11.55
CA TYR A 287 -1.08 15.25 -10.27
C TYR A 287 -1.79 15.81 -9.05
N MET A 288 -2.61 16.85 -9.20
CA MET A 288 -3.38 17.40 -8.08
C MET A 288 -4.69 16.65 -7.84
N ARG A 289 -5.22 15.97 -8.88
CA ARG A 289 -6.48 15.22 -8.77
C ARG A 289 -6.43 14.10 -7.73
N ARG A 290 -5.23 13.63 -7.35
CA ARG A 290 -5.02 12.66 -6.26
C ARG A 290 -5.50 13.15 -4.88
N PHE A 291 -5.79 14.44 -4.74
CA PHE A 291 -6.33 15.06 -3.54
C PHE A 291 -7.82 15.41 -3.64
N GLU A 292 -8.51 14.91 -4.67
CA GLU A 292 -9.95 15.07 -4.86
C GLU A 292 -10.70 13.83 -4.35
N ALA A 293 -11.89 14.02 -3.81
CA ALA A 293 -12.74 12.92 -3.32
C ALA A 293 -13.02 11.89 -4.42
N GLY A 294 -13.25 12.35 -5.66
CA GLY A 294 -13.47 11.48 -6.82
C GLY A 294 -12.33 10.51 -7.10
N TRP A 295 -11.08 10.87 -6.79
CA TRP A 295 -9.94 9.96 -6.91
C TRP A 295 -10.03 8.78 -5.92
N ILE A 296 -10.36 9.09 -4.66
CA ILE A 296 -10.50 8.10 -3.60
C ILE A 296 -11.69 7.18 -3.90
N TYR A 297 -12.82 7.75 -4.32
CA TYR A 297 -13.98 6.94 -4.71
C TYR A 297 -13.74 6.09 -5.95
N THR A 298 -13.00 6.58 -6.95
CA THR A 298 -12.59 5.76 -8.10
C THR A 298 -11.73 4.57 -7.65
N ARG A 299 -10.82 4.80 -6.69
CA ARG A 299 -10.01 3.74 -6.09
C ARG A 299 -10.86 2.77 -5.26
N LEU A 300 -11.88 3.24 -4.55
CA LEU A 300 -12.86 2.41 -3.85
C LEU A 300 -13.64 1.53 -4.83
N MET A 301 -14.13 2.09 -5.94
CA MET A 301 -14.84 1.33 -6.98
C MET A 301 -13.95 0.26 -7.62
N ASP A 302 -12.67 0.59 -7.92
CA ASP A 302 -11.67 -0.37 -8.41
C ASP A 302 -11.56 -1.58 -7.47
N HIS A 303 -11.43 -1.37 -6.15
CA HIS A 303 -11.42 -2.47 -5.18
C HIS A 303 -12.79 -3.17 -5.04
N GLY A 304 -13.89 -2.43 -5.23
CA GLY A 304 -15.24 -2.99 -5.29
C GLY A 304 -15.38 -4.05 -6.40
N THR A 305 -14.79 -3.82 -7.58
CA THR A 305 -14.80 -4.83 -8.66
C THR A 305 -14.13 -6.14 -8.26
N GLU A 306 -13.02 -6.08 -7.51
CA GLU A 306 -12.34 -7.27 -7.01
C GLU A 306 -13.16 -8.02 -5.96
N LEU A 307 -14.01 -7.33 -5.22
CA LEU A 307 -14.94 -7.91 -4.26
C LEU A 307 -16.10 -8.61 -4.97
N LEU A 308 -16.72 -7.95 -5.95
CA LEU A 308 -17.76 -8.54 -6.80
C LEU A 308 -17.28 -9.81 -7.49
N ALA A 309 -16.05 -9.79 -8.03
CA ALA A 309 -15.40 -10.94 -8.64
C ALA A 309 -15.33 -12.16 -7.70
N LYS A 310 -15.09 -11.93 -6.39
CA LYS A 310 -15.02 -12.98 -5.36
C LYS A 310 -16.40 -13.47 -4.95
N MET A 311 -17.42 -12.61 -5.02
CA MET A 311 -18.82 -12.97 -4.77
C MET A 311 -19.49 -13.63 -5.98
N HIS A 312 -18.82 -13.67 -7.13
CA HIS A 312 -19.35 -14.14 -8.42
C HIS A 312 -20.48 -13.26 -8.98
N GLU A 313 -20.56 -11.99 -8.56
CA GLU A 313 -21.54 -11.00 -9.04
C GLU A 313 -21.02 -10.32 -10.31
N TYR A 314 -20.88 -11.10 -11.39
CA TYR A 314 -20.16 -10.70 -12.59
C TYR A 314 -20.91 -9.65 -13.44
N GLU A 315 -22.23 -9.67 -13.46
CA GLU A 315 -23.06 -8.70 -14.16
C GLU A 315 -22.86 -7.29 -13.57
N LEU A 316 -22.84 -7.20 -12.23
CA LEU A 316 -22.58 -5.95 -11.53
C LEU A 316 -21.11 -5.53 -11.68
N GLU A 317 -20.17 -6.48 -11.67
CA GLU A 317 -18.76 -6.21 -11.92
C GLU A 317 -18.56 -5.54 -13.29
N VAL A 318 -19.21 -6.08 -14.33
CA VAL A 318 -19.21 -5.51 -15.68
C VAL A 318 -19.78 -4.11 -15.72
N LEU A 319 -20.89 -3.84 -15.02
CA LEU A 319 -21.49 -2.51 -14.95
C LEU A 319 -20.50 -1.47 -14.40
N ILE A 320 -19.84 -1.79 -13.28
CA ILE A 320 -18.89 -0.88 -12.63
C ILE A 320 -17.63 -0.68 -13.48
N LEU A 321 -17.12 -1.75 -14.12
CA LEU A 321 -15.97 -1.64 -15.03
C LEU A 321 -16.25 -0.71 -16.21
N HIS A 322 -17.46 -0.76 -16.79
CA HIS A 322 -17.84 0.19 -17.83
C HIS A 322 -17.89 1.63 -17.31
N LYS A 323 -18.44 1.87 -16.11
CA LYS A 323 -18.45 3.21 -15.49
C LYS A 323 -17.02 3.74 -15.24
N LEU A 324 -16.11 2.88 -14.75
CA LEU A 324 -14.71 3.22 -14.55
C LEU A 324 -14.00 3.59 -15.86
N LEU A 325 -14.28 2.85 -16.95
CA LEU A 325 -13.71 3.10 -18.28
C LEU A 325 -14.33 4.30 -19.00
N ALA A 326 -15.57 4.68 -18.67
CA ALA A 326 -16.27 5.81 -19.31
C ALA A 326 -15.69 7.17 -18.91
N GLN A 327 -15.11 7.30 -17.71
CA GLN A 327 -14.50 8.55 -17.23
C GLN A 327 -13.00 8.64 -17.59
N TYR A 328 -12.51 9.88 -17.71
CA TYR A 328 -11.12 10.21 -18.10
C TYR A 328 -10.46 11.22 -17.15
N LEU A 329 -10.93 11.29 -15.90
CA LEU A 329 -10.48 12.23 -14.87
C LEU A 329 -9.56 11.60 -13.83
N TYR A 330 -9.88 10.37 -13.41
CA TYR A 330 -9.26 9.73 -12.25
C TYR A 330 -8.68 8.38 -12.63
N ARG A 331 -7.51 8.07 -12.04
CA ARG A 331 -6.91 6.73 -12.06
C ARG A 331 -6.65 6.20 -13.48
N LEU A 332 -6.22 7.08 -14.39
CA LEU A 332 -5.93 6.79 -15.79
C LEU A 332 -4.98 5.62 -16.01
N GLY A 333 -3.97 5.46 -15.15
CA GLY A 333 -3.05 4.34 -15.26
C GLY A 333 -3.67 2.97 -14.94
N LYS A 334 -4.92 2.94 -14.46
CA LYS A 334 -5.67 1.69 -14.17
C LYS A 334 -6.53 1.22 -15.32
N ARG A 335 -6.64 1.97 -16.42
CA ARG A 335 -7.52 1.63 -17.54
C ARG A 335 -7.17 0.28 -18.15
N GLY A 336 -5.89 -0.03 -18.29
CA GLY A 336 -5.44 -1.35 -18.76
C GLY A 336 -5.90 -2.51 -17.87
N LYS A 337 -5.85 -2.34 -16.54
CA LYS A 337 -6.40 -3.30 -15.56
C LYS A 337 -7.90 -3.50 -15.78
N TRP A 338 -8.65 -2.41 -15.97
CA TRP A 338 -10.09 -2.46 -16.14
C TRP A 338 -10.49 -3.11 -17.46
N TYR A 339 -9.83 -2.78 -18.57
CA TYR A 339 -10.05 -3.43 -19.86
C TYR A 339 -9.76 -4.93 -19.84
N ASP A 340 -8.60 -5.34 -19.33
CA ASP A 340 -8.27 -6.78 -19.27
C ASP A 340 -9.29 -7.52 -18.39
N ARG A 341 -9.67 -6.95 -17.24
CA ARG A 341 -10.67 -7.56 -16.37
C ARG A 341 -12.04 -7.64 -17.04
N LEU A 342 -12.50 -6.57 -17.69
CA LEU A 342 -13.77 -6.53 -18.39
C LEU A 342 -13.82 -7.58 -19.50
N ALA A 343 -12.79 -7.62 -20.34
CA ALA A 343 -12.71 -8.60 -21.42
C ALA A 343 -12.64 -10.05 -20.90
N LEU A 344 -11.97 -10.28 -19.76
CA LEU A 344 -11.94 -11.59 -19.10
C LEU A 344 -13.34 -12.01 -18.62
N VAL A 345 -14.04 -11.13 -17.90
CA VAL A 345 -15.38 -11.40 -17.36
C VAL A 345 -16.38 -11.63 -18.49
N GLN A 346 -16.35 -10.78 -19.52
CA GLN A 346 -17.15 -10.96 -20.73
C GLN A 346 -16.81 -12.25 -21.48
N THR A 347 -15.57 -12.74 -21.45
CA THR A 347 -15.21 -13.98 -22.16
C THR A 347 -15.62 -15.25 -21.41
N ILE A 348 -15.49 -15.25 -20.08
CA ILE A 348 -15.53 -16.48 -19.27
C ILE A 348 -16.78 -16.58 -18.41
N HIS A 349 -17.24 -15.49 -17.83
CA HIS A 349 -18.12 -15.52 -16.67
C HIS A 349 -19.57 -15.15 -16.98
N ILE A 350 -19.79 -14.17 -17.87
CA ILE A 350 -21.14 -13.83 -18.32
C ILE A 350 -21.73 -15.03 -19.08
N LYS A 351 -22.98 -15.38 -18.82
CA LYS A 351 -23.72 -16.38 -19.60
C LYS A 351 -24.59 -15.65 -20.61
N SER A 352 -24.46 -15.98 -21.89
CA SER A 352 -25.28 -15.39 -22.95
C SER A 352 -25.96 -16.47 -23.78
N ASP A 353 -27.20 -16.24 -24.16
CA ASP A 353 -27.93 -17.05 -25.14
C ASP A 353 -27.24 -17.03 -26.52
N ASN A 354 -26.38 -16.05 -26.77
CA ASN A 354 -25.55 -15.95 -27.97
C ASN A 354 -24.05 -15.82 -27.61
N PRO A 355 -23.36 -16.95 -27.35
CA PRO A 355 -21.94 -16.96 -27.01
C PRO A 355 -21.05 -16.30 -28.07
N ARG A 356 -21.46 -16.31 -29.34
CA ARG A 356 -20.70 -15.67 -30.41
C ARG A 356 -20.75 -14.14 -30.30
N LEU A 357 -21.92 -13.57 -30.01
CA LEU A 357 -22.06 -12.12 -29.82
C LEU A 357 -21.28 -11.64 -28.60
N GLN A 358 -21.30 -12.42 -27.52
CA GLN A 358 -20.52 -12.15 -26.31
C GLN A 358 -19.01 -12.14 -26.59
N LYS A 359 -18.49 -13.14 -27.32
CA LYS A 359 -17.08 -13.15 -27.74
C LYS A 359 -16.72 -11.96 -28.62
N LYS A 360 -17.64 -11.50 -29.48
CA LYS A 360 -17.45 -10.27 -30.27
C LYS A 360 -17.36 -9.03 -29.38
N ALA A 361 -18.22 -8.91 -28.36
CA ALA A 361 -18.15 -7.81 -27.41
C ALA A 361 -16.83 -7.83 -26.62
N ALA A 362 -16.38 -9.01 -26.16
CA ALA A 362 -15.09 -9.16 -25.49
C ALA A 362 -13.91 -8.81 -26.41
N LEU A 363 -13.98 -9.18 -27.70
CA LEU A 363 -12.97 -8.81 -28.69
C LEU A 363 -12.95 -7.29 -28.89
N GLN A 364 -14.12 -6.66 -29.00
CA GLN A 364 -14.21 -5.20 -29.12
C GLN A 364 -13.61 -4.50 -27.91
N THR A 365 -13.90 -4.96 -26.68
CA THR A 365 -13.27 -4.43 -25.46
C THR A 365 -11.74 -4.50 -25.52
N CYS A 366 -11.17 -5.59 -26.04
CA CYS A 366 -9.71 -5.69 -26.22
C CYS A 366 -9.18 -4.75 -27.30
N ILE A 367 -9.92 -4.56 -28.40
CA ILE A 367 -9.56 -3.63 -29.47
C ILE A 367 -9.60 -2.18 -28.96
N ASP A 368 -10.61 -1.82 -28.19
CA ASP A 368 -10.71 -0.49 -27.57
C ASP A 368 -9.52 -0.25 -26.63
N ALA A 369 -9.08 -1.29 -25.91
CA ALA A 369 -7.93 -1.21 -25.01
C ALA A 369 -6.59 -0.95 -25.74
N ILE A 370 -6.36 -1.54 -26.92
CA ILE A 370 -5.12 -1.29 -27.69
C ILE A 370 -5.12 0.10 -28.37
N HIS A 371 -6.30 0.70 -28.56
CA HIS A 371 -6.45 2.05 -29.11
C HIS A 371 -6.41 3.14 -28.04
N ASP A 372 -6.57 2.79 -26.77
CA ASP A 372 -6.50 3.73 -25.65
C ASP A 372 -5.04 4.02 -25.28
N SER A 373 -4.59 5.25 -25.54
CA SER A 373 -3.21 5.68 -25.31
C SER A 373 -2.80 5.69 -23.83
N ARG A 374 -3.76 5.56 -22.90
CA ARG A 374 -3.53 5.54 -21.45
C ARG A 374 -3.41 4.13 -20.89
N VAL A 375 -3.50 3.10 -21.75
CA VAL A 375 -3.27 1.71 -21.33
C VAL A 375 -1.76 1.47 -21.21
N HIS A 376 -1.31 1.30 -19.97
CA HIS A 376 0.08 0.96 -19.65
C HIS A 376 0.53 -0.34 -20.32
N GLN A 377 1.83 -0.40 -20.65
CA GLN A 377 2.41 -1.47 -21.46
C GLN A 377 2.24 -2.86 -20.84
N ILE A 378 2.21 -2.95 -19.52
CA ILE A 378 2.11 -4.23 -18.82
C ILE A 378 0.80 -4.98 -19.07
N TYR A 379 -0.28 -4.27 -19.36
CA TYR A 379 -1.59 -4.88 -19.57
C TYR A 379 -1.80 -5.34 -21.02
N LEU A 380 -1.06 -4.74 -21.96
CA LEU A 380 -1.18 -5.05 -23.38
C LEU A 380 -0.86 -6.52 -23.68
N HIS A 381 0.02 -7.15 -22.91
CA HIS A 381 0.38 -8.54 -23.13
C HIS A 381 -0.80 -9.52 -23.02
N ASP A 382 -1.54 -9.44 -21.90
CA ASP A 382 -2.70 -10.32 -21.67
C ASP A 382 -3.86 -9.96 -22.62
N ILE A 383 -4.00 -8.68 -22.96
CA ILE A 383 -4.97 -8.20 -23.95
C ILE A 383 -4.66 -8.78 -25.34
N HIS A 384 -3.42 -8.70 -25.82
CA HIS A 384 -3.01 -9.24 -27.12
C HIS A 384 -3.20 -10.76 -27.19
N LYS A 385 -2.81 -11.51 -26.13
CA LYS A 385 -3.07 -12.96 -26.03
C LYS A 385 -4.58 -13.26 -26.15
N ARG A 386 -5.42 -12.43 -25.54
CA ARG A 386 -6.89 -12.57 -25.60
C ARG A 386 -7.43 -12.27 -27.00
N ILE A 387 -6.93 -11.24 -27.68
CA ILE A 387 -7.29 -10.93 -29.08
C ILE A 387 -7.02 -12.13 -29.97
N THR A 388 -5.79 -12.64 -30.00
CA THR A 388 -5.42 -13.79 -30.86
C THR A 388 -6.30 -15.02 -30.58
N LYS A 389 -6.63 -15.26 -29.31
CA LYS A 389 -7.54 -16.36 -28.94
C LYS A 389 -8.97 -16.11 -29.43
N LEU A 390 -9.52 -14.92 -29.21
CA LEU A 390 -10.89 -14.57 -29.58
C LEU A 390 -11.09 -14.54 -31.09
N GLU A 391 -10.12 -14.01 -31.85
CA GLU A 391 -10.15 -14.01 -33.31
C GLU A 391 -10.17 -15.43 -33.89
N LYS A 392 -9.36 -16.33 -33.32
CA LYS A 392 -9.38 -17.75 -33.67
C LYS A 392 -10.75 -18.38 -33.35
N ASP A 393 -11.27 -18.14 -32.16
CA ASP A 393 -12.56 -18.66 -31.70
C ASP A 393 -13.75 -18.13 -32.53
N LEU A 394 -13.65 -16.91 -33.05
CA LEU A 394 -14.66 -16.27 -33.89
C LEU A 394 -14.50 -16.57 -35.39
N CYS A 395 -13.43 -17.31 -35.74
CA CYS A 395 -13.01 -17.60 -37.10
C CYS A 395 -12.85 -16.34 -37.96
N VAL A 396 -12.21 -15.30 -37.40
CA VAL A 396 -11.85 -14.08 -38.13
C VAL A 396 -10.89 -14.43 -39.26
N PRO A 397 -11.11 -13.97 -40.51
CA PRO A 397 -10.21 -14.24 -41.64
C PRO A 397 -8.77 -13.80 -41.33
N ARG A 398 -7.76 -14.58 -41.73
CA ARG A 398 -6.34 -14.31 -41.43
C ARG A 398 -5.86 -12.91 -41.85
N ARG A 399 -6.44 -12.33 -42.90
CA ARG A 399 -6.14 -10.97 -43.38
C ARG A 399 -6.69 -9.84 -42.48
N GLU A 400 -7.64 -10.16 -41.62
CA GLU A 400 -8.32 -9.25 -40.69
C GLU A 400 -7.87 -9.50 -39.23
N GLN A 401 -7.00 -10.50 -39.00
CA GLN A 401 -6.44 -10.79 -37.68
C GLN A 401 -5.34 -9.80 -37.34
N HIS A 402 -5.25 -9.45 -36.05
CA HIS A 402 -4.16 -8.61 -35.55
C HIS A 402 -2.85 -9.42 -35.51
N ASP A 403 -1.78 -8.82 -36.03
CA ASP A 403 -0.43 -9.40 -35.99
C ASP A 403 0.38 -8.81 -34.83
N PHE A 404 0.77 -9.67 -33.90
CA PHE A 404 1.60 -9.33 -32.74
C PHE A 404 2.97 -10.03 -32.76
N SER A 405 3.40 -10.55 -33.91
CA SER A 405 4.64 -11.31 -34.07
C SER A 405 5.92 -10.55 -33.70
N TYR A 406 5.85 -9.21 -33.65
CA TYR A 406 6.93 -8.34 -33.18
C TYR A 406 7.17 -8.45 -31.66
N MET A 407 6.21 -8.97 -30.89
CA MET A 407 6.40 -9.20 -29.46
C MET A 407 7.07 -10.56 -29.22
N ASN A 408 8.28 -10.53 -28.66
CA ASN A 408 9.12 -11.73 -28.49
C ASN A 408 8.71 -12.54 -27.26
N LEU A 409 7.50 -13.09 -27.28
CA LEU A 409 6.88 -13.80 -26.15
C LEU A 409 7.37 -15.25 -26.06
N LYS A 410 8.64 -15.43 -25.68
CA LYS A 410 9.21 -16.75 -25.45
C LYS A 410 8.89 -17.24 -24.05
N LYS A 411 8.67 -18.55 -23.90
CA LYS A 411 8.64 -19.18 -22.58
C LYS A 411 10.04 -19.07 -21.95
N PRO A 412 10.14 -18.86 -20.64
CA PRO A 412 11.43 -18.88 -19.97
C PRO A 412 12.08 -20.24 -20.15
N LYS A 413 13.41 -20.24 -20.15
CA LYS A 413 14.16 -21.49 -20.08
C LYS A 413 14.01 -22.07 -18.68
N GLU A 414 13.84 -23.38 -18.59
CA GLU A 414 13.84 -24.10 -17.30
C GLU A 414 15.14 -24.89 -17.19
N ILE A 415 15.82 -24.78 -16.05
CA ILE A 415 17.01 -25.57 -15.74
C ILE A 415 16.82 -26.26 -14.40
N THR A 416 17.61 -27.31 -14.16
CA THR A 416 17.66 -28.01 -12.88
C THR A 416 19.10 -28.10 -12.42
N ILE A 417 19.34 -27.75 -11.16
CA ILE A 417 20.64 -27.87 -10.51
C ILE A 417 20.53 -28.80 -9.30
N HIS A 418 21.67 -29.25 -8.78
CA HIS A 418 21.72 -30.15 -7.64
C HIS A 418 22.60 -29.55 -6.55
N GLY A 419 22.05 -29.48 -5.33
CA GLY A 419 22.76 -29.04 -4.12
C GLY A 419 22.62 -30.06 -2.99
N LYS A 420 23.51 -29.99 -2.00
CA LYS A 420 23.43 -30.85 -0.82
C LYS A 420 22.45 -30.24 0.19
N PHE A 421 21.39 -30.98 0.48
CA PHE A 421 20.28 -30.54 1.31
C PHE A 421 20.43 -31.01 2.77
N ASP A 422 20.14 -30.16 3.75
CA ASP A 422 20.16 -30.53 5.16
C ASP A 422 18.79 -31.04 5.62
N ALA A 423 18.66 -32.37 5.72
CA ALA A 423 17.41 -33.06 6.00
C ALA A 423 16.78 -32.72 7.37
N CYS A 424 17.54 -32.15 8.31
CA CYS A 424 17.04 -31.78 9.64
C CYS A 424 16.06 -30.59 9.64
N THR A 425 15.81 -29.94 8.49
CA THR A 425 14.93 -28.76 8.40
C THR A 425 13.55 -29.01 7.77
N VAL A 426 13.28 -30.24 7.28
CA VAL A 426 12.07 -30.57 6.50
C VAL A 426 10.78 -30.56 7.33
N GLU A 427 10.87 -30.79 8.64
CA GLU A 427 9.69 -31.07 9.47
C GLU A 427 8.98 -29.82 10.01
N ILE A 428 9.51 -28.61 9.79
CA ILE A 428 8.93 -27.37 10.31
C ILE A 428 8.33 -26.55 9.15
N ILE A 429 7.01 -26.64 9.02
CA ILE A 429 6.23 -25.80 8.09
C ILE A 429 6.55 -24.33 8.38
N GLY A 430 7.06 -23.61 7.38
CA GLY A 430 7.39 -22.18 7.47
C GLY A 430 8.86 -21.83 7.76
N LYS A 431 9.75 -22.83 7.92
CA LYS A 431 11.20 -22.59 7.99
C LYS A 431 11.81 -22.64 6.59
N LYS A 432 12.71 -21.70 6.26
CA LYS A 432 13.45 -21.69 4.98
C LYS A 432 14.29 -22.97 4.86
N SER A 433 14.32 -23.57 3.68
CA SER A 433 15.18 -24.72 3.39
C SER A 433 16.65 -24.36 3.57
N VAL A 434 17.40 -25.18 4.32
CA VAL A 434 18.85 -24.99 4.53
C VAL A 434 19.62 -25.94 3.63
N TRP A 435 20.57 -25.37 2.89
CA TRP A 435 21.43 -26.05 1.94
C TRP A 435 22.89 -25.94 2.37
N ARG A 436 23.76 -26.69 1.71
CA ARG A 436 25.22 -26.60 1.92
C ARG A 436 25.87 -26.06 0.67
N SER A 437 26.67 -25.00 0.85
CA SER A 437 27.55 -24.43 -0.17
C SER A 437 28.73 -25.36 -0.47
N ASP A 438 29.47 -25.06 -1.53
CA ASP A 438 30.68 -25.79 -1.92
C ASP A 438 31.74 -25.89 -0.80
N ASN A 439 31.80 -24.90 0.11
CA ASN A 439 32.74 -24.89 1.24
C ASN A 439 32.20 -25.61 2.49
N GLY A 440 30.99 -26.18 2.42
CA GLY A 440 30.32 -26.89 3.51
C GLY A 440 29.50 -26.03 4.47
N ALA A 441 29.55 -24.69 4.35
CA ALA A 441 28.74 -23.79 5.16
C ALA A 441 27.26 -23.87 4.80
N GLU A 442 26.40 -23.60 5.78
CA GLU A 442 24.95 -23.49 5.58
C GLU A 442 24.60 -22.27 4.72
N CYS A 443 23.75 -22.46 3.73
CA CYS A 443 23.33 -21.42 2.81
C CYS A 443 21.86 -21.59 2.38
N SER A 444 21.34 -20.58 1.68
CA SER A 444 20.00 -20.62 1.09
C SER A 444 20.02 -21.27 -0.30
N VAL A 445 18.84 -21.57 -0.85
CA VAL A 445 18.73 -22.16 -2.20
C VAL A 445 19.25 -21.21 -3.29
N GLU A 446 19.05 -19.90 -3.10
CA GLU A 446 19.51 -18.85 -4.01
C GLU A 446 21.04 -18.76 -4.02
N GLN A 447 21.68 -19.00 -2.88
CA GLN A 447 23.14 -19.06 -2.79
C GLN A 447 23.72 -20.26 -3.54
N VAL A 448 23.06 -21.43 -3.49
CA VAL A 448 23.45 -22.61 -4.29
C VAL A 448 23.37 -22.29 -5.80
N ALA A 449 22.31 -21.60 -6.22
CA ALA A 449 22.16 -21.17 -7.61
C ALA A 449 23.25 -20.14 -8.01
N LEU A 450 23.58 -19.18 -7.15
CA LEU A 450 24.69 -18.24 -7.39
C LEU A 450 26.02 -18.96 -7.61
N GLU A 451 26.36 -19.93 -6.77
CA GLU A 451 27.60 -20.73 -6.92
C GLU A 451 27.62 -21.50 -8.25
N TYR A 452 26.47 -22.02 -8.70
CA TYR A 452 26.34 -22.64 -10.02
C TYR A 452 26.64 -21.66 -11.16
N TYR A 453 26.08 -20.46 -11.13
CA TYR A 453 26.34 -19.43 -12.15
C TYR A 453 27.78 -18.94 -12.13
N GLN A 454 28.39 -18.81 -10.94
CA GLN A 454 29.80 -18.46 -10.79
C GLN A 454 30.71 -19.48 -11.47
N LYS A 455 30.44 -20.78 -11.32
CA LYS A 455 31.18 -21.84 -12.04
C LYS A 455 31.03 -21.76 -13.56
N LYS A 456 29.96 -21.12 -14.05
CA LYS A 456 29.74 -20.85 -15.48
C LYS A 456 30.31 -19.51 -15.96
N GLY A 457 31.03 -18.80 -15.08
CA GLY A 457 31.68 -17.54 -15.40
C GLY A 457 30.77 -16.31 -15.31
N PHE A 458 29.66 -16.39 -14.56
CA PHE A 458 28.82 -15.23 -14.26
C PHE A 458 29.17 -14.64 -12.90
N LYS A 459 29.11 -13.32 -12.78
CA LYS A 459 28.85 -12.66 -11.48
C LYS A 459 27.36 -12.72 -11.20
N GLY A 460 26.95 -12.64 -9.93
CA GLY A 460 25.52 -12.67 -9.59
C GLY A 460 25.21 -12.02 -8.25
N LEU A 461 24.02 -11.43 -8.17
CA LEU A 461 23.46 -10.80 -6.98
C LEU A 461 22.08 -11.41 -6.69
N HIS A 462 21.85 -11.78 -5.42
CA HIS A 462 20.50 -12.03 -4.92
C HIS A 462 19.90 -10.68 -4.53
N CYS A 463 19.14 -10.08 -5.44
CA CYS A 463 18.67 -8.71 -5.30
C CYS A 463 17.17 -8.51 -5.49
N GLU A 464 16.42 -9.52 -5.95
CA GLU A 464 15.05 -9.35 -6.41
C GLU A 464 14.98 -8.12 -7.38
N ASN A 465 14.09 -7.16 -7.11
CA ASN A 465 13.99 -5.91 -7.88
C ASN A 465 15.02 -4.82 -7.47
N GLY A 466 15.87 -5.07 -6.48
CA GLY A 466 16.74 -4.06 -5.86
C GLY A 466 17.71 -3.39 -6.84
N VAL A 467 18.40 -4.17 -7.68
CA VAL A 467 19.39 -3.66 -8.63
C VAL A 467 18.74 -2.87 -9.76
N ILE A 468 17.69 -3.41 -10.39
CA ILE A 468 16.97 -2.68 -11.45
C ILE A 468 16.37 -1.40 -10.91
N ARG A 469 15.75 -1.43 -9.72
CA ARG A 469 15.23 -0.22 -9.09
C ARG A 469 16.33 0.82 -8.86
N MET A 470 17.52 0.43 -8.43
CA MET A 470 18.65 1.36 -8.29
C MET A 470 19.08 1.93 -9.65
N ILE A 471 19.22 1.09 -10.68
CA ILE A 471 19.55 1.53 -12.05
C ILE A 471 18.52 2.56 -12.54
N MET A 472 17.22 2.26 -12.41
CA MET A 472 16.14 3.15 -12.87
C MET A 472 16.13 4.48 -12.10
N VAL A 473 16.32 4.46 -10.78
CA VAL A 473 16.35 5.69 -9.98
C VAL A 473 17.58 6.54 -10.30
N LEU A 474 18.74 5.94 -10.52
CA LEU A 474 19.94 6.67 -10.97
C LEU A 474 19.74 7.27 -12.36
N LEU A 475 19.14 6.51 -13.28
CA LEU A 475 18.87 6.95 -14.65
C LEU A 475 17.86 8.08 -14.74
N PHE A 476 16.96 8.24 -13.77
CA PHE A 476 15.87 9.21 -13.81
C PHE A 476 15.90 10.18 -12.63
N TRP A 477 17.03 10.32 -11.94
CA TRP A 477 17.14 11.10 -10.71
C TRP A 477 16.59 12.53 -10.84
N ASP A 478 17.03 13.26 -11.85
CA ASP A 478 16.59 14.62 -12.17
C ASP A 478 15.10 14.71 -12.54
N ILE A 479 14.53 13.65 -13.12
CA ILE A 479 13.11 13.57 -13.48
C ILE A 479 12.26 13.27 -12.24
N ILE A 480 12.72 12.35 -11.38
CA ILE A 480 12.08 12.03 -10.09
C ILE A 480 12.03 13.30 -9.23
N PHE A 481 13.12 14.07 -9.20
CA PHE A 481 13.24 15.31 -8.43
C PHE A 481 12.87 16.58 -9.21
N ALA A 482 12.20 16.44 -10.36
CA ALA A 482 11.70 17.58 -11.12
C ALA A 482 10.72 18.42 -10.28
N PRO A 483 10.74 19.77 -10.40
CA PRO A 483 9.98 20.68 -9.55
C PRO A 483 8.50 20.75 -9.94
N ILE A 484 7.79 19.63 -9.81
CA ILE A 484 6.33 19.58 -10.00
C ILE A 484 5.64 20.12 -8.74
N PRO A 485 4.71 21.11 -8.85
CA PRO A 485 4.00 21.63 -7.69
C PRO A 485 3.26 20.53 -6.91
N GLY A 486 3.21 20.61 -5.59
CA GLY A 486 2.42 19.68 -4.78
C GLY A 486 3.03 18.29 -4.54
N VAL A 487 4.25 18.03 -5.03
CA VAL A 487 4.92 16.72 -4.85
C VAL A 487 6.11 16.77 -3.87
N PHE A 488 6.67 17.96 -3.62
CA PHE A 488 7.73 18.23 -2.64
C PHE A 488 7.30 19.36 -1.69
N GLU A 489 6.71 18.99 -0.56
CA GLU A 489 6.18 19.93 0.44
C GLU A 489 7.17 20.22 1.58
N THR A 490 8.18 19.36 1.76
CA THR A 490 9.23 19.52 2.79
C THR A 490 10.60 19.20 2.21
N PRO A 491 11.71 19.72 2.79
CA PRO A 491 13.07 19.42 2.33
C PRO A 491 13.57 18.01 2.72
N TYR A 492 12.68 17.15 3.23
CA TYR A 492 13.04 15.88 3.87
C TYR A 492 12.32 14.66 3.28
N GLN A 493 11.90 14.77 2.03
CA GLN A 493 11.35 13.67 1.25
C GLN A 493 12.46 12.91 0.50
N SER A 494 12.41 11.58 0.59
CA SER A 494 13.26 10.67 -0.19
C SER A 494 12.68 10.31 -1.56
N GLU A 495 11.42 10.69 -1.80
CA GLU A 495 10.65 10.47 -3.02
C GLU A 495 9.56 11.55 -3.16
N PRO A 496 9.15 11.93 -4.38
CA PRO A 496 8.01 12.82 -4.55
C PRO A 496 6.72 12.12 -4.13
N LEU A 497 5.76 12.88 -3.59
CA LEU A 497 4.52 12.35 -3.03
C LEU A 497 3.63 11.63 -4.05
N ASP A 498 3.85 11.84 -5.35
CA ASP A 498 3.10 11.23 -6.45
C ASP A 498 3.76 9.95 -7.01
N LEU A 499 5.00 9.60 -6.63
CA LEU A 499 5.76 8.49 -7.22
C LEU A 499 5.02 7.14 -7.21
N ARG A 500 4.22 6.90 -6.18
CA ARG A 500 3.46 5.64 -6.01
C ARG A 500 2.06 5.70 -6.60
N THR A 501 1.77 6.73 -7.38
CA THR A 501 0.50 6.94 -8.06
C THR A 501 0.74 7.01 -9.56
N ASP A 502 -0.30 6.72 -10.33
CA ASP A 502 -0.28 6.86 -11.79
C ASP A 502 -0.10 8.32 -12.24
N ALA A 503 -0.30 9.30 -11.35
CA ALA A 503 0.01 10.70 -11.65
C ALA A 503 1.50 10.99 -11.89
N PHE A 504 2.42 10.18 -11.35
CA PHE A 504 3.86 10.42 -11.55
C PHE A 504 4.24 10.33 -13.03
N TYR A 505 3.84 9.23 -13.68
CA TYR A 505 4.12 9.00 -15.09
C TYR A 505 3.42 10.04 -15.96
N GLU A 506 2.11 10.22 -15.77
CA GLU A 506 1.30 11.17 -16.56
C GLU A 506 1.84 12.60 -16.50
N SER A 507 2.32 13.05 -15.33
CA SER A 507 2.80 14.44 -15.17
C SER A 507 4.24 14.65 -15.66
N ARG A 508 4.95 13.57 -15.98
CA ARG A 508 6.34 13.59 -16.45
C ARG A 508 6.53 12.83 -17.76
N GLN A 509 5.45 12.53 -18.47
CA GLN A 509 5.47 11.67 -19.65
C GLN A 509 6.50 12.16 -20.68
N ASP A 510 6.51 13.46 -20.96
CA ASP A 510 7.45 14.07 -21.91
C ASP A 510 8.92 13.96 -21.46
N LEU A 511 9.19 14.22 -20.16
CA LEU A 511 10.53 14.10 -19.58
C LEU A 511 11.01 12.65 -19.61
N ILE A 512 10.14 11.71 -19.26
CA ILE A 512 10.42 10.27 -19.26
C ILE A 512 10.70 9.80 -20.69
N ASN A 513 9.87 10.18 -21.66
CA ASN A 513 10.06 9.83 -23.06
C ASN A 513 11.31 10.46 -23.67
N ALA A 514 11.72 11.66 -23.22
CA ALA A 514 13.00 12.25 -23.60
C ALA A 514 14.18 11.43 -23.05
N ARG A 515 14.18 11.09 -21.75
CA ARG A 515 15.23 10.26 -21.14
C ARG A 515 15.31 8.86 -21.73
N ILE A 516 14.18 8.26 -22.10
CA ILE A 516 14.15 6.98 -22.81
C ILE A 516 14.94 7.06 -24.13
N ARG A 517 14.78 8.13 -24.92
CA ARG A 517 15.56 8.34 -26.14
C ARG A 517 17.05 8.53 -25.86
N GLU A 518 17.39 9.29 -24.82
CA GLU A 518 18.80 9.44 -24.39
C GLU A 518 19.43 8.09 -23.98
N ILE A 519 18.65 7.21 -23.35
CA ILE A 519 19.09 5.85 -23.01
C ILE A 519 19.32 5.03 -24.28
N GLU A 520 18.40 5.08 -25.24
CA GLU A 520 18.52 4.39 -26.55
C GLU A 520 19.77 4.84 -27.31
N ASP A 521 20.08 6.15 -27.28
CA ASP A 521 21.26 6.77 -27.87
C ASP A 521 22.57 6.47 -27.13
N GLY A 522 22.51 5.77 -25.99
CA GLY A 522 23.68 5.27 -25.26
C GLY A 522 24.17 6.16 -24.11
N ALA A 523 23.43 7.21 -23.71
CA ALA A 523 23.85 8.11 -22.64
C ALA A 523 23.74 7.49 -21.22
N TYR A 524 23.06 6.35 -21.08
CA TYR A 524 22.68 5.73 -19.81
C TYR A 524 23.85 5.49 -18.84
N VAL A 525 25.00 5.03 -19.34
CA VAL A 525 26.20 4.75 -18.51
C VAL A 525 26.71 6.03 -17.84
N GLU A 526 26.82 7.13 -18.60
CA GLU A 526 27.34 8.38 -18.07
C GLU A 526 26.37 9.06 -17.12
N ILE A 527 25.06 8.96 -17.38
CA ILE A 527 24.02 9.43 -16.45
C ILE A 527 24.16 8.72 -15.10
N ILE A 528 24.24 7.39 -15.09
CA ILE A 528 24.40 6.58 -13.86
C ILE A 528 25.67 7.00 -13.11
N LYS A 529 26.82 7.10 -13.80
CA LYS A 529 28.11 7.49 -13.19
C LYS A 529 28.05 8.87 -12.56
N GLN A 530 27.46 9.85 -13.25
CA GLN A 530 27.39 11.23 -12.77
C GLN A 530 26.55 11.33 -11.49
N VAL A 531 25.38 10.68 -11.46
CA VAL A 531 24.51 10.67 -10.28
C VAL A 531 25.16 9.91 -9.13
N ASP A 532 25.70 8.70 -9.37
CA ASP A 532 26.34 7.89 -8.33
C ASP A 532 27.52 8.63 -7.69
N LYS A 533 28.41 9.21 -8.51
CA LYS A 533 29.56 10.00 -8.03
C LYS A 533 29.15 11.19 -7.15
N ARG A 534 28.01 11.83 -7.45
CA ARG A 534 27.49 12.97 -6.70
C ARG A 534 26.83 12.57 -5.39
N GLU A 535 26.01 11.52 -5.40
CA GLU A 535 25.10 11.18 -4.31
C GLU A 535 25.65 10.13 -3.33
N ARG A 536 26.49 9.21 -3.81
CA ARG A 536 27.06 8.14 -2.98
C ARG A 536 27.88 8.66 -1.79
N PRO A 537 28.78 9.67 -1.93
CA PRO A 537 29.56 10.18 -0.79
C PRO A 537 28.69 10.79 0.31
N ARG A 538 27.51 11.31 -0.05
CA ARG A 538 26.53 11.88 0.89
C ARG A 538 25.69 10.80 1.57
N ASN A 539 25.75 9.56 1.09
CA ASN A 539 24.84 8.48 1.48
C ASN A 539 23.37 8.93 1.38
N THR A 540 23.03 9.60 0.26
CA THR A 540 21.73 10.23 0.07
C THR A 540 20.58 9.22 0.18
N ALA A 541 19.61 9.52 1.05
CA ALA A 541 18.42 8.72 1.28
C ALA A 541 17.39 8.98 0.18
N CYS A 542 17.41 8.14 -0.85
CA CYS A 542 16.42 8.15 -1.94
C CYS A 542 15.73 6.78 -2.03
N ILE A 543 14.45 6.78 -2.40
CA ILE A 543 13.74 5.53 -2.64
C ILE A 543 14.47 4.70 -3.68
N GLY A 544 14.58 3.40 -3.40
CA GLY A 544 15.09 2.46 -4.38
C GLY A 544 16.60 2.40 -4.54
N ILE A 545 17.33 3.30 -3.87
CA ILE A 545 18.79 3.27 -3.82
C ILE A 545 19.28 2.39 -2.68
N ASN A 546 20.29 1.57 -2.97
CA ASN A 546 21.05 0.84 -1.97
C ASN A 546 22.55 1.02 -2.23
N TRP A 547 23.17 1.97 -1.52
CA TRP A 547 24.59 2.29 -1.65
C TRP A 547 25.55 1.16 -1.24
N LYS A 548 25.04 0.02 -0.76
CA LYS A 548 25.83 -1.20 -0.55
C LYS A 548 26.17 -1.94 -1.84
N TYR A 549 25.45 -1.68 -2.94
CA TYR A 549 25.84 -2.22 -4.23
C TYR A 549 27.10 -1.52 -4.74
N GLU A 550 28.03 -2.31 -5.27
CA GLU A 550 29.25 -1.81 -5.86
C GLU A 550 28.93 -1.00 -7.13
N PRO A 551 29.50 0.22 -7.29
CA PRO A 551 29.22 1.06 -8.45
C PRO A 551 29.54 0.35 -9.77
N GLN A 552 30.62 -0.41 -9.79
CA GLN A 552 31.06 -1.14 -10.98
C GLN A 552 30.03 -2.21 -11.40
N ASP A 553 29.47 -2.95 -10.45
CA ASP A 553 28.45 -3.96 -10.75
C ASP A 553 27.19 -3.33 -11.36
N ILE A 554 26.75 -2.17 -10.84
CA ILE A 554 25.60 -1.43 -11.39
C ILE A 554 25.84 -1.03 -12.85
N LEU A 555 27.04 -0.56 -13.19
CA LEU A 555 27.40 -0.19 -14.56
C LEU A 555 27.49 -1.41 -15.48
N GLU A 556 28.16 -2.47 -15.03
CA GLU A 556 28.29 -3.71 -15.79
C GLU A 556 26.92 -4.32 -16.10
N ILE A 557 26.01 -4.35 -15.12
CA ILE A 557 24.65 -4.87 -15.29
C ILE A 557 23.88 -4.00 -16.29
N ALA A 558 23.92 -2.67 -16.16
CA ALA A 558 23.25 -1.77 -17.10
C ALA A 558 23.74 -1.98 -18.54
N GLU A 559 25.06 -2.12 -18.74
CA GLU A 559 25.63 -2.43 -20.05
C GLU A 559 25.24 -3.81 -20.59
N CYS A 560 25.20 -4.83 -19.73
CA CYS A 560 24.81 -6.18 -20.12
C CYS A 560 23.31 -6.30 -20.46
N ILE A 561 22.45 -5.46 -19.87
CA ILE A 561 21.03 -5.38 -20.26
C ILE A 561 20.89 -4.67 -21.62
N GLY A 562 21.69 -3.63 -21.85
CA GLY A 562 21.72 -2.87 -23.10
C GLY A 562 20.67 -1.75 -23.17
N SER A 563 20.89 -0.80 -24.08
CA SER A 563 20.12 0.45 -24.19
C SER A 563 18.63 0.22 -24.47
N VAL A 564 18.30 -0.57 -25.50
CA VAL A 564 16.90 -0.81 -25.94
C VAL A 564 16.08 -1.50 -24.84
N SER A 565 16.67 -2.50 -24.18
CA SER A 565 16.03 -3.23 -23.10
C SER A 565 15.85 -2.36 -21.85
N LEU A 566 16.86 -1.53 -21.50
CA LEU A 566 16.75 -0.55 -20.41
C LEU A 566 15.68 0.50 -20.69
N ALA A 567 15.60 1.01 -21.92
CA ALA A 567 14.60 1.97 -22.36
C ALA A 567 13.17 1.41 -22.19
N SER A 568 12.93 0.18 -22.67
CA SER A 568 11.65 -0.52 -22.53
C SER A 568 11.29 -0.77 -21.06
N LEU A 569 12.27 -1.20 -20.25
CA LEU A 569 12.09 -1.45 -18.83
C LEU A 569 11.81 -0.17 -18.04
N SER A 570 12.42 0.95 -18.44
CA SER A 570 12.24 2.26 -17.81
C SER A 570 10.80 2.76 -17.89
N LYS A 571 10.18 2.64 -19.07
CA LYS A 571 8.79 3.04 -19.28
C LYS A 571 7.85 2.27 -18.35
N LEU A 572 7.94 0.94 -18.39
CA LEU A 572 7.17 0.04 -17.54
C LEU A 572 7.35 0.35 -16.05
N PHE A 573 8.59 0.61 -15.65
CA PHE A 573 8.95 0.86 -14.26
C PHE A 573 8.26 2.10 -13.68
N PHE A 574 8.17 3.19 -14.44
CA PHE A 574 7.51 4.42 -13.97
C PHE A 574 6.00 4.43 -14.16
N GLU A 575 5.46 3.70 -15.16
CA GLU A 575 4.02 3.45 -15.28
C GLU A 575 3.47 2.72 -14.02
N GLU A 576 4.25 1.78 -13.47
CA GLU A 576 3.78 0.84 -12.44
C GLU A 576 4.56 0.87 -11.12
N PHE A 577 5.33 1.93 -10.85
CA PHE A 577 6.25 2.02 -9.72
C PHE A 577 5.59 1.60 -8.39
N GLY A 578 4.44 2.18 -8.05
CA GLY A 578 3.76 1.90 -6.78
C GLY A 578 3.16 0.49 -6.66
N GLN A 579 2.88 -0.18 -7.78
CA GLN A 579 2.07 -1.41 -7.80
C GLN A 579 2.91 -2.68 -7.89
N ARG A 580 4.07 -2.63 -8.55
CA ARG A 580 4.85 -3.82 -8.92
C ARG A 580 6.23 -3.81 -8.30
N GLN A 581 6.26 -3.66 -6.97
CA GLN A 581 7.48 -3.67 -6.17
C GLN A 581 8.03 -5.09 -5.93
N GLY A 582 7.28 -6.15 -6.28
CA GLY A 582 7.68 -7.54 -6.08
C GLY A 582 7.36 -8.46 -7.26
N GLY A 583 7.92 -9.66 -7.25
CA GLY A 583 7.76 -10.68 -8.30
C GLY A 583 8.82 -10.64 -9.39
N MET A 584 9.79 -9.73 -9.31
CA MET A 584 11.02 -9.80 -10.10
C MET A 584 11.79 -11.10 -9.79
N PRO A 585 12.49 -11.71 -10.75
CA PRO A 585 13.35 -12.86 -10.47
C PRO A 585 14.35 -12.62 -9.33
N ASP A 586 14.62 -13.66 -8.54
CA ASP A 586 15.46 -13.56 -7.33
C ASP A 586 16.89 -13.08 -7.62
N LEU A 587 17.49 -13.64 -8.69
CA LEU A 587 18.88 -13.42 -9.04
C LEU A 587 19.02 -12.55 -10.30
N CYS A 588 19.99 -11.64 -10.26
CA CYS A 588 20.54 -10.96 -11.42
C CYS A 588 21.98 -11.45 -11.65
N CYS A 589 22.19 -12.23 -12.70
CA CYS A 589 23.48 -12.79 -13.07
C CYS A 589 23.98 -12.14 -14.36
N TRP A 590 25.26 -11.81 -14.45
CA TRP A 590 25.83 -11.22 -15.67
C TRP A 590 27.25 -11.72 -15.96
N ASN A 591 27.58 -11.77 -17.24
CA ASN A 591 28.94 -11.98 -17.73
C ASN A 591 29.31 -10.76 -18.57
N TYR A 592 30.17 -9.91 -18.02
CA TYR A 592 30.53 -8.63 -18.64
C TYR A 592 31.35 -8.80 -19.92
N GLU A 593 32.25 -9.77 -19.97
CA GLU A 593 33.08 -10.06 -21.16
C GLU A 593 32.22 -10.45 -22.37
N LYS A 594 31.16 -11.22 -22.14
CA LYS A 594 30.21 -11.67 -23.17
C LYS A 594 29.02 -10.71 -23.35
N LYS A 595 28.93 -9.66 -22.53
CA LYS A 595 27.78 -8.73 -22.47
C LYS A 595 26.44 -9.45 -22.34
N GLN A 596 26.37 -10.41 -21.41
CA GLN A 596 25.18 -11.21 -21.14
C GLN A 596 24.61 -10.86 -19.77
N CYS A 597 23.31 -10.58 -19.71
CA CYS A 597 22.54 -10.45 -18.46
C CYS A 597 21.44 -11.52 -18.43
N LEU A 598 21.32 -12.20 -17.29
CA LEU A 598 20.38 -13.28 -17.05
C LEU A 598 19.68 -13.04 -15.72
N PHE A 599 18.36 -12.96 -15.75
CA PHE A 599 17.54 -13.01 -14.55
C PHE A 599 17.13 -14.45 -14.27
N SER A 600 17.36 -14.93 -13.05
CA SER A 600 17.04 -16.30 -12.66
C SER A 600 16.13 -16.33 -11.44
N GLU A 601 14.96 -16.94 -11.60
CA GLU A 601 13.99 -17.17 -10.53
C GLU A 601 14.24 -18.57 -9.95
N VAL A 602 14.57 -18.65 -8.67
CA VAL A 602 15.02 -19.87 -8.00
C VAL A 602 13.83 -20.52 -7.29
N LYS A 603 13.57 -21.79 -7.58
CA LYS A 603 12.47 -22.55 -6.98
C LYS A 603 12.99 -23.78 -6.26
N GLY A 604 12.91 -23.74 -4.93
CA GLY A 604 13.18 -24.89 -4.10
C GLY A 604 12.16 -26.03 -4.33
N PRO A 605 12.43 -27.21 -3.75
CA PRO A 605 11.52 -28.35 -3.86
C PRO A 605 10.10 -27.99 -3.39
N LYS A 606 9.10 -28.26 -4.25
CA LYS A 606 7.66 -27.99 -4.04
C LYS A 606 7.22 -26.53 -4.23
N ASP A 607 8.13 -25.60 -4.48
CA ASP A 607 7.77 -24.23 -4.80
C ASP A 607 7.28 -24.09 -6.24
N LYS A 608 6.36 -23.16 -6.45
CA LYS A 608 5.80 -22.84 -7.77
C LYS A 608 5.88 -21.35 -8.04
N LEU A 609 5.96 -20.99 -9.32
CA LEU A 609 5.89 -19.60 -9.74
C LEU A 609 4.56 -18.97 -9.33
N SER A 610 4.63 -17.79 -8.70
CA SER A 610 3.46 -16.95 -8.49
C SER A 610 3.01 -16.32 -9.81
N LYS A 611 1.76 -15.84 -9.88
CA LYS A 611 1.26 -15.12 -11.07
C LYS A 611 2.07 -13.86 -11.36
N THR A 612 2.45 -13.11 -10.33
CA THR A 612 3.25 -11.89 -10.48
C THR A 612 4.62 -12.18 -11.06
N GLN A 613 5.25 -13.29 -10.65
CA GLN A 613 6.52 -13.76 -11.21
C GLN A 613 6.38 -14.16 -12.68
N GLN A 614 5.32 -14.89 -13.04
CA GLN A 614 5.06 -15.23 -14.44
C GLN A 614 4.95 -13.97 -15.32
N VAL A 615 4.21 -12.95 -14.86
CA VAL A 615 4.08 -11.69 -15.61
C VAL A 615 5.44 -11.00 -15.77
N TRP A 616 6.27 -10.92 -14.73
CA TRP A 616 7.61 -10.33 -14.83
C TRP A 616 8.52 -11.09 -15.78
N ILE A 617 8.53 -12.42 -15.70
CA ILE A 617 9.32 -13.28 -16.60
C ILE A 617 8.91 -13.05 -18.05
N GLU A 618 7.60 -13.06 -18.34
CA GLU A 618 7.08 -12.81 -19.68
C GLU A 618 7.44 -11.40 -20.18
N THR A 619 7.36 -10.41 -19.28
CA THR A 619 7.66 -9.00 -19.61
C THR A 619 9.15 -8.80 -19.93
N LEU A 620 10.05 -9.29 -19.08
CA LEU A 620 11.50 -9.22 -19.29
C LEU A 620 11.91 -9.94 -20.58
N THR A 621 11.36 -11.13 -20.82
CA THR A 621 11.60 -11.88 -22.06
C THR A 621 11.10 -11.10 -23.29
N GLY A 622 9.94 -10.46 -23.17
CA GLY A 622 9.39 -9.58 -24.20
C GLY A 622 10.26 -8.36 -24.51
N PHE A 623 11.07 -7.90 -23.56
CA PHE A 623 12.08 -6.85 -23.75
C PHE A 623 13.42 -7.36 -24.27
N GLY A 624 13.54 -8.67 -24.56
CA GLY A 624 14.77 -9.28 -25.02
C GLY A 624 15.81 -9.51 -23.91
N ILE A 625 15.40 -9.47 -22.64
CA ILE A 625 16.24 -9.79 -21.50
C ILE A 625 16.11 -11.29 -21.24
N ASP A 626 17.24 -11.99 -21.11
CA ASP A 626 17.23 -13.43 -20.85
C ASP A 626 16.71 -13.71 -19.43
N VAL A 627 15.73 -14.62 -19.34
CA VAL A 627 15.16 -15.07 -18.08
C VAL A 627 15.08 -16.59 -18.04
N GLU A 628 15.41 -17.16 -16.88
CA GLU A 628 15.23 -18.58 -16.62
C GLU A 628 14.63 -18.88 -15.25
N VAL A 629 14.08 -20.08 -15.12
CA VAL A 629 13.60 -20.65 -13.87
C VAL A 629 14.56 -21.76 -13.47
N CYS A 630 15.21 -21.60 -12.32
CA CYS A 630 16.18 -22.55 -11.78
C CYS A 630 15.52 -23.42 -10.70
N HIS A 631 15.37 -24.71 -11.00
CA HIS A 631 14.85 -25.73 -10.09
C HIS A 631 15.92 -26.45 -9.28
#